data_AF-A0A1W9LCS6-F1
#
_entry.id   AF-A0A1W9LCS6-F1
#
_cell.length_a   1.000
_cell.length_b   1.000
_cell.length_c   1.000
_cell.angle_alpha   90.00
_cell.angle_beta   90.00
_cell.angle_gamma   90.00
#
_symmetry.space_group_name_H-M   'P 1'
#
loop_
_entity.id
_entity.type
_entity.pdbx_description
1 polymer ?
#
loop_
_entity_poly.entity_id
_entity_poly.type
_entity_poly.pdbx_seq_one_letter_code
_entity_poly.pdbx_strand_id
1 'polypeptide(L)'
;RDAIRAVQRDLFVVGAEIATSIDAIELLTRRIDAGRLADLDRRRDALEAVTPWPQGFVVPGANPASAHLDHARSVARRLERCVTRILDEGVIENRTLLMWLNRLSDYLWLLARSEEEHPDLLDAPE
;
A
#
# COMPACT_ATOMS: atom_id res chain seq x y z
N ARG A 1 -1.49 -13.79 -6.42
CA ARG A 1 -0.01 -13.95 -6.39
C ARG A 1 0.74 -12.83 -7.12
N ASP A 2 0.48 -12.60 -8.42
CA ASP A 2 1.26 -11.63 -9.21
C ASP A 2 1.06 -10.18 -8.76
N ALA A 3 -0.15 -9.83 -8.31
CA ALA A 3 -0.46 -8.57 -7.65
C ALA A 3 0.48 -8.26 -6.48
N ILE A 4 0.60 -9.19 -5.53
CA ILE A 4 1.47 -9.06 -4.34
C ILE A 4 2.93 -9.00 -4.76
N ARG A 5 3.34 -9.81 -5.75
CA ARG A 5 4.73 -9.83 -6.23
C ARG A 5 5.14 -8.49 -6.86
N ALA A 6 4.24 -7.81 -7.56
CA ALA A 6 4.49 -6.47 -8.10
C ALA A 6 4.74 -5.46 -6.97
N VAL A 7 3.86 -5.44 -5.96
CA VAL A 7 4.02 -4.62 -4.75
C VAL A 7 5.34 -4.90 -4.03
N GLN A 8 5.71 -6.18 -3.86
CA GLN A 8 6.98 -6.56 -3.22
C GLN A 8 8.21 -6.01 -3.97
N ARG A 9 8.18 -5.98 -5.31
CA ARG A 9 9.26 -5.41 -6.13
C ARG A 9 9.37 -3.91 -5.95
N ASP A 10 8.24 -3.21 -5.86
CA ASP A 10 8.21 -1.77 -5.63
C ASP A 10 8.65 -1.43 -4.20
N LEU A 11 8.25 -2.22 -3.20
CA LEU A 11 8.73 -2.06 -1.82
C LEU A 11 10.25 -2.22 -1.69
N PHE A 12 10.87 -3.06 -2.52
CA PHE A 12 12.34 -3.15 -2.58
C PHE A 12 12.97 -1.85 -3.11
N VAL A 13 12.33 -1.21 -4.10
CA VAL A 13 12.73 0.11 -4.61
C VAL A 13 12.52 1.20 -3.55
N VAL A 14 11.39 1.19 -2.84
CA VAL A 14 11.12 2.09 -1.70
C VAL A 14 12.23 1.98 -0.66
N GLY A 15 12.60 0.75 -0.27
CA GLY A 15 13.67 0.52 0.70
C GLY A 15 15.02 1.07 0.25
N ALA A 16 15.39 0.85 -1.02
CA ALA A 16 16.62 1.40 -1.59
C ALA A 16 16.61 2.94 -1.61
N GLU A 17 15.47 3.56 -1.96
CA GLU A 17 15.34 5.01 -2.03
C GLU A 17 15.39 5.67 -0.64
N ILE A 18 14.71 5.11 0.37
CA ILE A 18 14.74 5.63 1.74
C ILE A 18 16.14 5.49 2.37
N ALA A 19 16.90 4.46 2.00
CA ALA A 19 18.23 4.22 2.55
C ALA A 19 19.35 5.05 1.88
N THR A 20 19.05 5.77 0.79
CA THR A 20 20.04 6.52 0.01
C THR A 20 19.95 8.00 0.33
N SER A 21 21.10 8.64 0.62
CA SER A 21 21.16 10.08 0.86
C SER A 21 20.81 10.89 -0.38
N ILE A 22 20.33 12.12 -0.19
CA ILE A 22 19.96 13.04 -1.28
C ILE A 22 21.12 13.21 -2.28
N ASP A 23 22.35 13.41 -1.81
CA ASP A 23 23.53 13.59 -2.67
C ASP A 23 23.85 12.35 -3.56
N ALA A 24 23.37 11.18 -3.17
CA ALA A 24 23.62 9.91 -3.85
C ALA A 24 22.38 9.38 -4.59
N ILE A 25 21.25 10.10 -4.54
CA ILE A 25 19.95 9.61 -5.03
C ILE A 25 19.97 9.34 -6.54
N GLU A 26 20.77 10.10 -7.29
CA GLU A 26 20.97 9.96 -8.74
C GLU A 26 21.74 8.68 -9.12
N LEU A 27 22.40 8.01 -8.15
CA LEU A 27 23.04 6.71 -8.39
C LEU A 27 22.02 5.57 -8.47
N LEU A 28 20.79 5.78 -8.01
CA LEU A 28 19.74 4.78 -8.08
C LEU A 28 19.17 4.69 -9.50
N THR A 29 19.31 3.52 -10.11
CA THR A 29 18.72 3.22 -11.44
C THR A 29 17.20 3.03 -11.39
N ARG A 30 16.62 2.90 -10.19
CA ARG A 30 15.19 2.68 -9.97
C ARG A 30 14.74 3.48 -8.77
N ARG A 31 13.66 4.23 -8.96
CA ARG A 31 13.01 5.05 -7.94
C ARG A 31 11.49 4.89 -8.02
N ILE A 32 10.79 5.34 -6.99
CA ILE A 32 9.34 5.48 -7.05
C ILE A 32 9.00 6.76 -7.80
N ASP A 33 8.51 6.59 -9.03
CA ASP A 33 8.16 7.69 -9.93
C ASP A 33 6.64 7.75 -10.19
N ALA A 34 6.22 8.74 -10.97
CA ALA A 34 4.83 8.92 -11.36
C ALA A 34 4.29 7.72 -12.17
N GLY A 35 5.15 7.01 -12.90
CA GLY A 35 4.77 5.83 -13.67
C GLY A 35 4.38 4.65 -12.77
N ARG A 36 5.17 4.39 -11.71
CA ARG A 36 4.85 3.37 -10.70
C ARG A 36 3.62 3.73 -9.88
N LEU A 37 3.46 5.01 -9.54
CA LEU A 37 2.23 5.49 -8.88
C LEU A 37 1.01 5.24 -9.77
N ALA A 38 1.07 5.63 -11.04
CA ALA A 38 -0.01 5.39 -11.99
C ALA A 38 -0.29 3.90 -12.22
N ASP A 39 0.74 3.03 -12.18
CA ASP A 39 0.53 1.59 -12.25
C ASP A 39 -0.21 1.02 -11.04
N LEU A 40 0.13 1.49 -9.84
CA LEU A 40 -0.56 1.10 -8.62
C LEU A 40 -2.01 1.61 -8.61
N ASP A 41 -2.23 2.86 -9.03
CA ASP A 41 -3.59 3.42 -9.18
C ASP A 41 -4.43 2.59 -10.16
N ARG A 42 -3.90 2.24 -11.34
CA ARG A 42 -4.61 1.37 -12.29
C ARG A 42 -4.99 0.01 -11.70
N ARG A 43 -4.09 -0.62 -10.93
CA ARG A 43 -4.37 -1.91 -10.27
C ARG A 43 -5.42 -1.76 -9.19
N ARG A 44 -5.37 -0.68 -8.42
CA ARG A 44 -6.38 -0.33 -7.42
C ARG A 44 -7.74 -0.15 -8.08
N ASP A 45 -7.84 0.68 -9.09
CA ASP A 45 -9.11 1.01 -9.77
C ASP A 45 -9.73 -0.24 -10.42
N ALA A 46 -8.90 -1.11 -11.02
CA ALA A 46 -9.37 -2.37 -11.58
C ALA A 46 -9.94 -3.31 -10.51
N LEU A 47 -9.36 -3.32 -9.30
CA LEU A 47 -9.85 -4.13 -8.20
C LEU A 47 -11.09 -3.52 -7.53
N GLU A 48 -11.10 -2.21 -7.35
CA GLU A 48 -12.25 -1.45 -6.84
C GLU A 48 -13.51 -1.66 -7.70
N ALA A 49 -13.35 -1.73 -9.02
CA ALA A 49 -14.46 -1.96 -9.96
C ALA A 49 -15.14 -3.33 -9.82
N VAL A 50 -14.43 -4.33 -9.27
CA VAL A 50 -14.95 -5.70 -9.12
C VAL A 50 -15.18 -6.12 -7.66
N THR A 51 -14.76 -5.30 -6.70
CA THR A 51 -14.88 -5.59 -5.27
C THR A 51 -16.23 -5.10 -4.76
N PRO A 52 -17.09 -5.98 -4.18
CA PRO A 52 -18.33 -5.54 -3.55
C PRO A 52 -18.05 -4.58 -2.40
N TRP A 53 -18.79 -3.47 -2.35
CA TRP A 53 -18.65 -2.48 -1.28
C TRP A 53 -19.43 -2.89 -0.03
N PRO A 54 -18.76 -3.11 1.11
CA PRO A 54 -19.42 -3.44 2.36
C PRO A 54 -20.30 -2.26 2.84
N GLN A 55 -21.48 -2.57 3.37
CA GLN A 55 -22.43 -1.58 3.89
C GLN A 55 -22.12 -1.27 5.37
N GLY A 56 -20.87 -0.95 5.70
CA GLY A 56 -20.44 -0.68 7.07
C GLY A 56 -18.93 -0.73 7.25
N PHE A 57 -18.47 -0.52 8.48
CA PHE A 57 -17.06 -0.71 8.82
C PHE A 57 -16.72 -2.20 8.87
N VAL A 58 -15.63 -2.58 8.19
CA VAL A 58 -15.15 -3.96 8.17
C VAL A 58 -14.12 -4.19 9.26
N VAL A 59 -14.33 -5.24 10.06
CA VAL A 59 -13.36 -5.77 11.01
C VAL A 59 -12.26 -6.51 10.23
N PRO A 60 -10.97 -6.21 10.48
CA PRO A 60 -9.88 -6.85 9.76
C PRO A 60 -9.79 -8.36 9.97
N GLY A 61 -9.60 -9.10 8.88
CA GLY A 61 -9.22 -10.52 8.95
C GLY A 61 -10.35 -11.53 9.07
N ALA A 62 -11.43 -11.35 8.31
CA ALA A 62 -12.53 -12.32 8.22
C ALA A 62 -12.07 -13.74 7.78
N ASN A 63 -10.92 -13.86 7.12
CA ASN A 63 -10.28 -15.15 6.83
C ASN A 63 -8.75 -15.03 6.84
N PRO A 64 -7.99 -16.16 6.75
CA PRO A 64 -6.54 -16.11 6.78
C PRO A 64 -5.91 -15.22 5.70
N ALA A 65 -6.43 -15.21 4.47
CA ALA A 65 -5.87 -14.40 3.39
C ALA A 65 -6.08 -12.90 3.65
N SER A 66 -7.32 -12.49 3.98
CA SER A 66 -7.63 -11.10 4.30
C SER A 66 -6.92 -10.62 5.56
N ALA A 67 -6.73 -11.48 6.57
CA ALA A 67 -6.00 -11.15 7.79
C ALA A 67 -4.53 -10.78 7.50
N HIS A 68 -3.85 -11.54 6.64
CA HIS A 68 -2.48 -11.22 6.24
C HIS A 68 -2.40 -9.92 5.43
N LEU A 69 -3.38 -9.66 4.57
CA LEU A 69 -3.45 -8.44 3.76
C LEU A 69 -3.75 -7.20 4.62
N ASP A 70 -4.66 -7.30 5.57
CA ASP A 70 -4.95 -6.24 6.53
C ASP A 70 -3.78 -5.99 7.49
N HIS A 71 -3.08 -7.04 7.92
CA HIS A 71 -1.84 -6.87 8.66
C HIS A 71 -0.81 -6.12 7.83
N ALA A 72 -0.59 -6.52 6.57
CA ALA A 72 0.31 -5.83 5.65
C ALA A 72 -0.10 -4.36 5.44
N ARG A 73 -1.40 -4.06 5.34
CA ARG A 73 -1.95 -2.71 5.26
C ARG A 73 -1.58 -1.88 6.49
N SER A 74 -1.72 -2.44 7.69
CA SER A 74 -1.34 -1.75 8.93
C SER A 74 0.15 -1.40 8.98
N VAL A 75 1.01 -2.30 8.47
CA VAL A 75 2.46 -2.09 8.34
C VAL A 75 2.76 -1.02 7.30
N ALA A 76 2.09 -1.04 6.14
CA ALA A 76 2.23 -0.02 5.11
C ALA A 76 1.87 1.39 5.63
N ARG A 77 0.77 1.52 6.39
CA ARG A 77 0.40 2.80 7.03
C ARG A 77 1.40 3.24 8.10
N ARG A 78 2.06 2.30 8.79
CA ARG A 78 3.17 2.62 9.72
C ARG A 78 4.38 3.16 8.95
N LEU A 79 4.74 2.52 7.83
CA LEU A 79 5.81 3.00 6.96
C LEU A 79 5.49 4.39 6.40
N GLU A 80 4.26 4.63 5.92
CA GLU A 80 3.78 5.93 5.45
C GLU A 80 4.06 7.03 6.49
N ARG A 81 3.64 6.84 7.75
CA ARG A 81 3.87 7.82 8.83
C ARG A 81 5.35 8.06 9.12
N CYS A 82 6.17 7.01 9.08
CA CYS A 82 7.63 7.16 9.25
C CYS A 82 8.23 7.99 8.11
N VAL A 83 7.81 7.72 6.87
CA VAL A 83 8.29 8.41 5.67
C VAL A 83 7.82 9.86 5.65
N THR A 84 6.60 10.16 6.09
CA THR A 84 6.12 11.54 6.27
C THR A 84 7.08 12.33 7.15
N ARG A 85 7.45 11.78 8.32
CA ARG A 85 8.39 12.45 9.23
C ARG A 85 9.76 12.66 8.60
N ILE A 86 10.30 11.66 7.90
CA ILE A 86 11.62 11.73 7.24
C ILE A 86 11.62 12.75 6.08
N LEU A 87 10.49 12.90 5.36
CA LEU A 87 10.28 13.95 4.36
C LEU A 87 10.24 15.34 5.01
N ASP A 88 9.52 15.48 6.12
CA ASP A 88 9.42 16.76 6.85
C ASP A 88 10.77 17.18 7.44
N GLU A 89 11.60 16.22 7.85
CA GLU A 89 12.99 16.42 8.31
C GLU A 89 13.96 16.71 7.15
N GLY A 90 13.53 16.58 5.88
CA GLY A 90 14.36 16.81 4.70
C GLY A 90 15.44 15.75 4.46
N VAL A 91 15.27 14.54 5.01
CA VAL A 91 16.21 13.42 4.82
C VAL A 91 16.04 12.77 3.45
N ILE A 92 14.82 12.81 2.90
CA ILE A 92 14.51 12.48 1.50
C ILE A 92 13.61 13.57 0.92
N GLU A 93 13.49 13.63 -0.42
CA GLU A 93 12.71 14.67 -1.10
C GLU A 93 11.53 14.14 -1.94
N ASN A 94 11.49 12.82 -2.20
CA ASN A 94 10.53 12.24 -3.13
C ASN A 94 9.12 12.14 -2.54
N ARG A 95 8.28 13.13 -2.83
CA ARG A 95 6.86 13.14 -2.44
C ARG A 95 6.02 12.07 -3.17
N THR A 96 6.42 11.65 -4.37
CA THR A 96 5.74 10.59 -5.11
C THR A 96 5.83 9.26 -4.37
N LEU A 97 6.94 9.00 -3.69
CA LEU A 97 7.09 7.82 -2.82
C LEU A 97 6.05 7.82 -1.69
N LEU A 98 5.83 8.97 -1.04
CA LEU A 98 4.80 9.08 0.00
C LEU A 98 3.38 8.85 -0.56
N MET A 99 3.07 9.42 -1.72
CA MET A 99 1.80 9.18 -2.40
C MET A 99 1.62 7.70 -2.76
N TRP A 100 2.69 7.03 -3.21
CA TRP A 100 2.66 5.60 -3.51
C TRP A 100 2.39 4.75 -2.27
N LEU A 101 2.99 5.07 -1.12
CA LEU A 101 2.71 4.39 0.16
C LEU A 101 1.27 4.58 0.63
N ASN A 102 0.73 5.79 0.46
CA ASN A 102 -0.68 6.07 0.73
C ASN A 102 -1.59 5.16 -0.13
N ARG A 103 -1.34 5.11 -1.45
CA ARG A 103 -2.11 4.25 -2.38
C ARG A 103 -1.93 2.77 -2.14
N LEU A 104 -0.76 2.34 -1.67
CA LEU A 104 -0.55 0.96 -1.28
C LEU A 104 -1.51 0.53 -0.17
N SER A 105 -1.82 1.43 0.77
CA SER A 105 -2.75 1.09 1.85
C SER A 105 -4.19 0.87 1.36
N ASP A 106 -4.65 1.64 0.38
CA ASP A 106 -5.95 1.43 -0.27
C ASP A 106 -5.97 0.13 -1.07
N TYR A 107 -4.90 -0.12 -1.85
CA TYR A 107 -4.79 -1.33 -2.66
C TYR A 107 -4.76 -2.61 -1.80
N LEU A 108 -4.04 -2.60 -0.68
CA LEU A 108 -4.03 -3.72 0.26
C LEU A 108 -5.39 -3.93 0.95
N TRP A 109 -6.14 -2.85 1.20
CA TRP A 109 -7.51 -2.96 1.71
C TRP A 109 -8.42 -3.65 0.69
N LEU A 110 -8.39 -3.21 -0.57
CA LEU A 110 -9.19 -3.81 -1.64
C LEU A 110 -8.81 -5.28 -1.87
N LEU A 111 -7.52 -5.61 -1.83
CA LEU A 111 -7.07 -7.01 -1.90
C LEU A 111 -7.66 -7.83 -0.76
N ALA A 112 -7.65 -7.31 0.48
CA ALA A 112 -8.24 -8.02 1.62
C ALA A 112 -9.73 -8.29 1.40
N ARG A 113 -10.49 -7.28 0.94
CA ARG A 113 -11.93 -7.41 0.65
C ARG A 113 -12.21 -8.35 -0.52
N SER A 114 -11.35 -8.41 -1.53
CA SER A 114 -11.52 -9.32 -2.67
C SER A 114 -11.35 -10.80 -2.32
N GLU A 115 -10.72 -11.10 -1.18
CA GLU A 115 -10.58 -12.46 -0.65
C GLU A 115 -11.72 -12.84 0.30
N GLU A 116 -12.70 -11.96 0.54
CA GLU A 116 -13.81 -12.17 1.45
C GLU A 116 -15.12 -12.38 0.68
N GLU A 117 -15.76 -13.54 0.88
CA GLU A 117 -17.14 -13.74 0.41
C GLU A 117 -18.14 -12.97 1.29
N HIS A 118 -17.86 -12.94 2.61
CA HIS A 118 -18.67 -12.28 3.62
C HIS A 118 -17.74 -11.45 4.51
N PRO A 119 -17.63 -10.12 4.28
CA PRO A 119 -16.88 -9.24 5.15
C PRO A 119 -17.46 -9.24 6.56
N ASP A 120 -16.59 -9.29 7.56
CA ASP A 120 -16.98 -9.17 8.97
C ASP A 120 -17.32 -7.71 9.26
N LEU A 121 -18.60 -7.39 9.43
CA LEU A 121 -19.06 -6.02 9.68
C LEU A 121 -19.06 -5.75 11.19
N LEU A 122 -18.49 -4.61 11.59
CA LEU A 122 -18.36 -4.22 13.00
C LEU A 122 -19.70 -4.20 13.75
N ASP A 123 -20.77 -3.84 13.06
CA ASP A 123 -22.12 -3.73 13.62
C ASP A 123 -22.97 -5.00 13.39
N ALA A 124 -22.37 -6.10 12.91
CA ALA A 124 -23.07 -7.37 12.76
C ALA A 124 -23.46 -7.96 14.14
N PRO A 125 -24.61 -8.63 14.26
CA PRO A 125 -24.96 -9.36 15.47
C PRO A 125 -23.93 -10.47 15.76
N GLU A 126 -23.57 -10.65 17.04
CA GLU A 126 -22.74 -11.77 17.52
C GLU A 126 -23.37 -13.15 17.25
#